data_AF-A0A8A1MER2-F1
#
_entry.id   AF-A0A8A1MER2-F1
#
_cell.length_a   1.000
_cell.length_b   1.000
_cell.length_c   1.000
_cell.angle_alpha   90.00
_cell.angle_beta   90.00
_cell.angle_gamma   90.00
#
_symmetry.space_group_name_H-M   'P 1'
#
loop_
_entity.id
_entity.type
_entity.pdbx_description
1 polymer ?
#
loop_
_entity_poly.entity_id
_entity_poly.type
_entity_poly.pdbx_seq_one_letter_code
_entity_poly.pdbx_strand_id
1 'polypeptide(L)'
;MVEIARRYGALVKEVEGVKMEIRSPNTMTDADSLSIYDEIEIEDMTYDATLQIYHYPCPCGDRFEIGVADLRDGEEIAVCPSCSLMVRVIYDLDDLPKESDASAGAIAITA
;
A
#
# COMPACT_ATOMS: atom_id res chain seq x y z
N MET A 1 -28.94 48.20 31.99
CA MET A 1 -29.12 47.81 30.57
C MET A 1 -27.84 47.86 29.72
N VAL A 2 -26.72 48.49 30.15
CA VAL A 2 -25.49 48.64 29.34
C VAL A 2 -24.33 47.69 29.77
N GLU A 3 -24.40 47.06 30.95
CA GLU A 3 -23.33 46.19 31.47
C GLU A 3 -23.40 44.71 31.04
N ILE A 4 -24.56 44.22 30.61
CA ILE A 4 -24.71 42.81 30.21
C ILE A 4 -24.09 42.55 28.82
N ALA A 5 -24.19 43.52 27.90
CA ALA A 5 -23.62 43.40 26.56
C ALA A 5 -22.08 43.38 26.56
N ARG A 6 -21.43 43.99 27.56
CA ARG A 6 -19.96 43.96 27.69
C ARG A 6 -19.43 42.60 28.14
N ARG A 7 -20.20 41.85 28.94
CA ARG A 7 -19.76 40.54 29.46
C ARG A 7 -19.89 39.43 28.41
N TYR A 8 -20.89 39.50 27.53
CA TYR A 8 -21.03 38.54 26.42
C TYR A 8 -20.10 38.82 25.23
N GLY A 9 -19.63 40.07 25.04
CA GLY A 9 -18.65 40.38 23.97
C GLY A 9 -17.23 39.86 24.22
N ALA A 10 -16.85 39.67 25.49
CA ALA A 10 -15.54 39.13 25.86
C ALA A 10 -15.44 37.60 25.66
N LEU A 11 -16.52 36.87 25.92
CA LEU A 11 -16.55 35.40 25.79
C LEU A 11 -16.48 34.92 24.32
N VAL A 12 -16.99 35.72 23.37
CA VAL A 12 -16.94 35.41 21.93
C VAL A 12 -15.49 35.46 21.40
N LYS A 13 -14.64 36.32 21.95
CA LYS A 13 -13.23 36.43 21.56
C LYS A 13 -12.36 35.24 22.02
N GLU A 14 -12.76 34.52 23.07
CA GLU A 14 -12.05 33.29 23.47
C GLU A 14 -12.36 32.10 22.54
N VAL A 15 -13.58 32.01 21.99
CA VAL A 15 -13.95 30.96 21.03
C VAL A 15 -13.23 31.13 19.69
N GLU A 16 -12.99 32.37 19.23
CA GLU A 16 -12.17 32.61 18.04
C GLU A 16 -10.67 32.38 18.28
N GLY A 17 -10.20 32.42 19.53
CA GLY A 17 -8.79 32.18 19.90
C GLY A 17 -8.40 30.69 19.90
N VAL A 18 -9.32 29.79 20.26
CA VAL A 18 -9.06 28.33 20.25
C VAL A 18 -8.91 27.76 18.83
N LYS A 19 -9.37 28.48 17.80
CA LYS A 19 -9.24 28.05 16.39
C LYS A 19 -7.79 28.09 15.88
N MET A 20 -6.87 28.76 16.58
CA MET A 20 -5.46 28.91 16.18
C MET A 20 -4.49 27.91 16.82
N GLU A 21 -4.89 27.13 17.81
CA GLU A 21 -4.10 25.98 18.29
C GLU A 21 -4.40 24.69 17.52
N ILE A 22 -5.29 24.74 16.52
CA ILE A 22 -5.20 23.83 15.37
C ILE A 22 -4.10 24.35 14.44
N ARG A 23 -2.88 24.43 14.98
CA ARG A 23 -1.68 24.51 14.17
C ARG A 23 -1.55 23.12 13.56
N SER A 24 -2.19 22.93 12.41
CA SER A 24 -1.77 21.94 11.42
C SER A 24 -0.50 22.47 10.76
N PRO A 25 0.65 21.84 11.00
CA PRO A 25 1.64 21.72 9.94
C PRO A 25 2.21 20.30 9.94
N ASN A 26 1.46 19.40 9.31
CA ASN A 26 1.99 18.51 8.28
C ASN A 26 0.82 17.70 7.69
N THR A 27 0.39 18.09 6.51
CA THR A 27 -0.03 17.12 5.50
C THR A 27 1.20 16.26 5.16
N MET A 28 1.34 15.10 5.78
CA MET A 28 2.23 13.98 5.42
C MET A 28 1.64 12.78 6.20
N THR A 29 0.93 11.80 5.66
CA THR A 29 0.95 11.11 4.37
C THR A 29 -0.48 10.73 3.98
N ASP A 30 -0.70 10.67 2.68
CA ASP A 30 -1.95 10.39 1.97
C ASP A 30 -2.84 9.32 2.64
N ALA A 31 -4.12 9.66 2.82
CA ALA A 31 -5.19 8.78 3.28
C ALA A 31 -5.66 7.78 2.19
N ASP A 32 -4.71 7.36 1.34
CA ASP A 32 -4.76 6.25 0.39
C ASP A 32 -3.46 5.43 0.53
N SER A 33 -2.99 5.29 1.77
CA SER A 33 -1.77 4.57 2.11
C SER A 33 -2.07 3.07 2.15
N LEU A 34 -2.14 2.45 0.96
CA LEU A 34 -1.77 1.03 0.85
C LEU A 34 -0.47 0.87 1.63
N SER A 35 -0.50 0.07 2.68
CA SER A 35 0.60 -0.09 3.63
C SER A 35 1.72 -0.92 2.98
N ILE A 36 2.32 -0.37 1.93
CA ILE A 36 3.47 -0.91 1.23
C ILE A 36 4.66 -0.79 2.18
N TYR A 37 5.23 -1.93 2.51
CA TYR A 37 6.32 -2.02 3.48
C TYR A 37 7.65 -1.59 2.87
N ASP A 38 7.92 -2.03 1.63
CA ASP A 38 9.16 -1.75 0.91
C ASP A 38 8.96 -1.91 -0.60
N GLU A 39 9.91 -1.38 -1.38
CA GLU A 39 9.97 -1.48 -2.83
C GLU A 39 11.16 -2.38 -3.20
N ILE A 40 10.88 -3.54 -3.79
CA ILE A 40 11.86 -4.58 -4.08
C ILE A 40 11.98 -4.73 -5.59
N GLU A 41 13.20 -4.84 -6.11
CA GLU A 41 13.45 -5.08 -7.54
C GLU A 41 13.20 -6.56 -7.88
N ILE A 42 12.62 -6.81 -9.06
CA ILE A 42 12.34 -8.17 -9.53
C ILE A 42 13.61 -9.06 -9.61
N GLU A 43 14.78 -8.45 -9.80
CA GLU A 43 16.10 -9.11 -9.82
C GLU A 43 16.51 -9.73 -8.46
N ASP A 44 15.98 -9.21 -7.34
CA ASP A 44 16.25 -9.74 -5.99
C ASP A 44 15.27 -10.87 -5.61
N MET A 45 14.21 -11.05 -6.40
CA MET A 45 13.24 -12.12 -6.21
C MET A 45 13.70 -13.44 -6.85
N THR A 46 13.33 -14.55 -6.24
CA THR A 46 13.55 -15.87 -6.84
C THR A 46 12.37 -16.24 -7.74
N TYR A 47 12.65 -16.43 -9.02
CA TYR A 47 11.66 -16.87 -10.00
C TYR A 47 11.50 -18.40 -10.00
N ASP A 48 10.27 -18.89 -9.88
CA ASP A 48 9.92 -20.29 -10.09
C ASP A 48 9.26 -20.48 -11.46
N ALA A 49 9.97 -21.13 -12.38
CA ALA A 49 9.48 -21.38 -13.74
C ALA A 49 8.35 -22.42 -13.81
N THR A 50 8.17 -23.26 -12.78
CA THR A 50 7.11 -24.29 -12.78
C THR A 50 5.76 -23.66 -12.46
N LEU A 51 5.75 -22.76 -11.49
CA LEU A 51 4.56 -22.08 -11.00
C LEU A 51 4.37 -20.69 -11.63
N GLN A 52 5.38 -20.16 -12.32
CA GLN A 52 5.39 -18.81 -12.89
C GLN A 52 5.17 -17.73 -11.82
N ILE A 53 5.78 -17.92 -10.65
CA ILE A 53 5.69 -17.00 -9.50
C ILE A 53 7.07 -16.52 -9.08
N TYR A 54 7.14 -15.28 -8.60
CA TYR A 54 8.30 -14.73 -7.93
C TYR A 54 8.10 -14.79 -6.42
N HIS A 55 9.14 -15.19 -5.70
CA HIS A 55 9.10 -15.27 -4.24
C HIS A 55 10.31 -14.64 -3.56
N TYR A 56 10.06 -14.05 -2.39
CA TYR A 56 11.06 -13.33 -1.60
C TYR A 56 10.95 -13.64 -0.11
N PRO A 57 12.05 -13.88 0.62
CA PRO A 57 12.00 -14.17 2.07
C PRO A 57 11.48 -12.98 2.87
N CYS A 58 10.37 -13.17 3.58
CA CYS A 58 9.77 -12.14 4.42
C CYS A 58 10.36 -12.20 5.84
N PRO A 59 10.63 -11.06 6.52
CA PRO A 59 11.20 -11.03 7.87
C PRO A 59 10.34 -11.70 8.95
N CYS A 60 9.09 -12.04 8.65
CA CYS A 60 8.23 -12.78 9.56
C CYS A 60 8.41 -14.32 9.52
N GLY A 61 9.21 -14.83 8.58
CA GLY A 61 9.54 -16.27 8.46
C GLY A 61 8.84 -16.99 7.30
N ASP A 62 7.96 -16.32 6.57
CA ASP A 62 7.30 -16.80 5.35
C ASP A 62 7.89 -16.14 4.09
N ARG A 63 7.21 -16.28 2.95
CA ARG A 63 7.63 -15.72 1.66
C ARG A 63 6.55 -14.79 1.13
N PHE A 64 6.95 -13.75 0.42
CA PHE A 64 6.07 -13.07 -0.51
C PHE A 64 5.94 -13.92 -1.77
N GLU A 65 4.76 -13.89 -2.39
CA GLU A 65 4.49 -14.54 -3.67
C GLU A 65 3.73 -13.58 -4.58
N ILE A 66 4.13 -13.53 -5.85
CA ILE A 66 3.46 -12.74 -6.90
C ILE A 66 3.56 -13.46 -8.24
N GLY A 67 2.48 -13.47 -9.01
CA GLY A 67 2.44 -14.09 -10.33
C GLY A 67 3.06 -13.21 -11.41
N VAL A 68 3.77 -13.82 -12.37
CA VAL A 68 4.25 -13.12 -13.57
C VAL A 68 3.07 -12.57 -14.39
N ALA A 69 1.94 -13.29 -14.40
CA ALA A 69 0.74 -12.87 -15.10
C ALA A 69 0.17 -11.58 -14.52
N ASP A 70 0.15 -11.46 -13.19
CA ASP A 70 -0.30 -10.27 -12.47
C ASP A 70 0.65 -9.09 -12.72
N LEU A 71 1.97 -9.33 -12.67
CA LEU A 71 2.99 -8.35 -13.07
C LEU A 71 2.79 -7.85 -14.51
N ARG A 72 2.38 -8.71 -15.45
CA ARG A 72 2.08 -8.29 -16.82
C ARG A 72 0.78 -7.49 -16.95
N ASP A 73 -0.20 -7.72 -16.07
CA ASP A 73 -1.46 -6.94 -16.01
C ASP A 73 -1.26 -5.56 -15.36
N GLY A 74 -0.11 -5.33 -14.72
CA GLY A 74 0.21 -4.10 -14.00
C GLY A 74 0.03 -4.21 -12.48
N GLU A 75 -0.20 -5.41 -11.97
CA GLU A 75 -0.30 -5.67 -10.53
C GLU A 75 1.09 -6.02 -9.97
N GLU A 76 1.70 -5.01 -9.37
CA GLU A 76 3.04 -5.04 -8.78
C GLU A 76 3.03 -5.29 -7.26
N ILE A 77 1.91 -5.72 -6.70
CA ILE A 77 1.74 -5.87 -5.25
C ILE A 77 1.95 -7.33 -4.85
N ALA A 78 3.10 -7.62 -4.24
CA ALA A 78 3.35 -8.95 -3.68
C ALA A 78 2.82 -9.03 -2.26
N VAL A 79 2.10 -10.11 -1.95
CA VAL A 79 1.42 -10.29 -0.67
C VAL A 79 2.03 -11.47 0.08
N CYS A 80 2.24 -11.31 1.39
CA CYS A 80 2.64 -12.41 2.25
C CYS A 80 1.41 -13.04 2.94
N PRO A 81 1.16 -14.35 2.80
CA PRO A 81 -0.03 -15.00 3.36
C PRO A 81 -0.06 -15.01 4.90
N SER A 82 1.09 -14.95 5.56
CA SER A 82 1.17 -14.99 7.02
C SER A 82 1.12 -13.62 7.68
N CYS A 83 1.56 -12.58 6.97
CA CYS A 83 1.89 -11.30 7.61
C CYS A 83 1.03 -10.16 7.10
N SER A 84 0.19 -10.39 6.09
CA SER A 84 -0.65 -9.39 5.42
C SER A 84 0.13 -8.15 4.93
N LEU A 85 1.46 -8.24 4.95
CA LEU A 85 2.36 -7.23 4.43
C LEU A 85 2.25 -7.26 2.91
N MET A 86 2.28 -6.06 2.35
CA MET A 86 2.31 -5.82 0.93
C MET A 86 3.63 -5.14 0.61
N VAL A 87 4.33 -5.62 -0.41
CA VAL A 87 5.53 -4.98 -0.95
C VAL A 87 5.30 -4.66 -2.41
N ARG A 88 5.89 -3.56 -2.88
CA ARG A 88 5.80 -3.17 -4.29
C ARG A 88 6.99 -3.75 -5.02
N VAL A 89 6.74 -4.41 -6.14
CA VAL A 89 7.76 -5.02 -6.97
C VAL A 89 8.05 -4.10 -8.16
N ILE A 90 9.28 -3.61 -8.26
CA ILE A 90 9.72 -2.81 -9.40
C ILE A 90 10.22 -3.76 -10.48
N TYR A 91 9.61 -3.68 -11.66
CA TYR A 91 9.92 -4.54 -12.81
C TYR A 91 9.99 -3.72 -14.10
N ASP A 92 10.72 -4.24 -15.10
CA ASP A 92 10.69 -3.74 -16.47
C ASP A 92 10.08 -4.80 -17.39
N LEU A 93 9.41 -4.37 -18.45
CA LEU A 93 8.78 -5.27 -19.43
C LEU A 93 9.80 -6.15 -20.17
N ASP A 94 11.07 -5.75 -20.23
CA ASP A 94 12.13 -6.56 -20.83
C ASP A 94 12.63 -7.69 -19.92
N ASP A 95 12.44 -7.57 -18.60
CA ASP A 95 12.89 -8.55 -17.60
C ASP A 95 11.90 -9.73 -17.44
N LEU A 96 10.62 -9.48 -17.73
CA LEU A 96 9.60 -10.51 -17.66
C LEU A 96 9.76 -11.52 -18.81
N PRO A 97 9.70 -12.84 -18.54
CA PRO A 97 9.64 -13.84 -19.61
C PRO A 97 8.41 -13.57 -20.49
N LYS A 98 8.45 -13.85 -21.80
CA LYS A 98 7.33 -13.59 -22.72
C LYS A 98 6.29 -14.72 -22.72
N GLU A 99 5.03 -14.37 -22.94
CA GLU A 99 3.82 -15.19 -22.68
C GLU A 99 3.62 -16.44 -23.55
N SER A 100 4.64 -16.94 -24.24
CA SER A 100 4.49 -18.18 -25.02
C SER A 100 4.35 -19.44 -24.16
N ASP A 101 4.48 -19.37 -22.82
CA ASP A 101 4.54 -20.53 -21.93
C ASP A 101 3.61 -20.50 -20.69
N ALA A 102 2.83 -19.43 -20.46
CA ALA A 102 2.11 -19.22 -19.18
C ALA A 102 0.60 -19.52 -19.22
N SER A 103 0.19 -20.65 -19.78
CA SER A 103 -1.20 -21.14 -19.75
C SER A 103 -1.39 -22.19 -18.65
N ALA A 104 -1.51 -21.80 -17.37
CA ALA A 104 -1.97 -22.71 -16.31
C ALA A 104 -2.30 -21.96 -15.02
N GLY A 105 -3.59 -21.70 -14.78
CA GLY A 105 -4.05 -21.18 -13.48
C GLY A 105 -5.55 -21.21 -13.24
N ALA A 106 -6.33 -21.88 -14.10
CA ALA A 106 -7.76 -22.08 -13.85
C ALA A 106 -7.96 -23.39 -13.08
N ILE A 107 -7.88 -23.33 -11.75
CA ILE A 107 -8.30 -24.47 -10.91
C ILE A 107 -9.83 -24.45 -10.86
N ALA A 108 -10.46 -25.12 -11.83
CA ALA A 108 -11.87 -25.44 -11.79
C ALA A 108 -12.12 -26.48 -10.68
N ILE A 109 -12.52 -26.02 -9.49
CA ILE A 109 -13.16 -26.90 -8.51
C ILE A 109 -14.60 -27.17 -8.96
N THR A 110 -14.80 -28.28 -9.68
CA THR A 110 -16.12 -28.87 -9.89
C THR A 110 -16.55 -29.61 -8.62
N ALA A 111 -17.69 -29.19 -8.06
CA ALA A 111 -18.46 -29.93 -7.06
C ALA A 111 -19.74 -30.47 -7.71
#